data_AF-X1DD73-F1
#
_entry.id   AF-X1DD73-F1
#
_cell.length_a   1.000
_cell.length_b   1.000
_cell.length_c   1.000
_cell.angle_alpha   90.00
_cell.angle_beta   90.00
_cell.angle_gamma   90.00
#
_symmetry.space_group_name_H-M   'P 1'
#
loop_
_entity.id
_entity.type
_entity.pdbx_description
1 polymer ?
#
loop_
_entity_poly.entity_id
_entity_poly.type
_entity_poly.pdbx_seq_one_letter_code
_entity_poly.pdbx_strand_id
1 'polypeptide(L)'
;TKIRQPTSETDVNDTVDAVGFDFIQIPAVECEYFIANKEGQLRAGESIEDCIVRISRFESKVISRKPLEYENLETLSMVMFDYDYNGEVFDLGEVYYAKDLKANGYEIRFDKGKVKQQMMIIYIDIFGNEKREIRTLADFGSRGVRQRA
;
A
#
# COMPACT_ATOMS: atom_id res chain seq x y z
N THR A 1 -10.12 -2.17 25.46
CA THR A 1 -9.18 -1.63 24.46
C THR A 1 -9.72 -1.99 23.09
N LYS A 2 -9.81 -1.05 22.15
CA LYS A 2 -10.32 -1.38 20.79
C LYS A 2 -9.20 -2.10 20.04
N ILE A 3 -9.49 -3.30 19.53
CA ILE A 3 -8.58 -4.12 18.73
C ILE A 3 -8.28 -3.36 17.43
N ARG A 4 -7.00 -3.28 17.06
CA ARG A 4 -6.55 -2.60 15.84
C ARG A 4 -5.39 -3.37 15.21
N GLN A 5 -5.34 -3.35 13.88
CA GLN A 5 -4.18 -3.82 13.13
C GLN A 5 -2.97 -2.90 13.40
N PRO A 6 -1.74 -3.43 13.32
CA PRO A 6 -0.54 -2.67 13.60
C PRO A 6 -0.24 -1.66 12.49
N THR A 7 0.17 -0.47 12.88
CA THR A 7 0.58 0.61 11.96
C THR A 7 2.10 0.77 11.89
N SER A 8 2.85 -0.10 12.56
CA SER A 8 4.31 -0.23 12.51
C SER A 8 4.78 -1.63 12.92
N GLU A 9 6.02 -1.99 12.56
CA GLU A 9 6.63 -3.29 12.90
C GLU A 9 6.81 -3.49 14.42
N THR A 10 6.95 -2.44 15.22
CA THR A 10 7.11 -2.61 16.67
C THR A 10 5.82 -3.05 17.37
N ASP A 11 4.68 -2.87 16.70
CA ASP A 11 3.35 -2.98 17.31
C ASP A 11 2.69 -4.35 17.02
N VAL A 12 3.36 -5.25 16.28
CA VAL A 12 2.76 -6.54 15.89
C VAL A 12 2.41 -7.39 17.11
N ASN A 13 3.25 -7.34 18.15
CA ASN A 13 3.09 -8.10 19.38
C ASN A 13 1.99 -7.57 20.31
N ASP A 14 1.47 -6.37 20.06
CA ASP A 14 0.40 -5.76 20.85
C ASP A 14 -1.00 -6.21 20.38
N THR A 15 -1.06 -7.05 19.34
CA THR A 15 -2.32 -7.58 18.81
C THR A 15 -2.88 -8.65 19.75
N VAL A 16 -4.01 -8.36 20.39
CA VAL A 16 -4.72 -9.28 21.30
C VAL A 16 -5.71 -10.14 20.49
N ASP A 17 -5.86 -11.41 20.88
CA ASP A 17 -6.74 -12.41 20.25
C ASP A 17 -8.18 -11.88 20.11
N ALA A 18 -8.68 -11.77 18.89
CA ALA A 18 -9.93 -11.09 18.57
C ALA A 18 -10.94 -12.02 17.91
N VAL A 19 -12.07 -12.25 18.59
CA VAL A 19 -13.25 -12.91 18.00
C VAL A 19 -14.33 -11.86 17.81
N GLY A 20 -14.56 -11.46 16.55
CA GLY A 20 -15.61 -10.52 16.18
C GLY A 20 -16.05 -10.79 14.76
N PHE A 21 -17.30 -11.21 14.58
CA PHE A 21 -17.92 -11.27 13.26
C PHE A 21 -18.32 -9.84 12.88
N ASP A 22 -17.41 -9.13 12.23
CA ASP A 22 -17.74 -7.88 11.55
C ASP A 22 -17.84 -8.15 10.04
N PHE A 23 -18.78 -7.48 9.39
CA PHE A 23 -18.94 -7.62 7.94
C PHE A 23 -17.76 -6.94 7.26
N ILE A 24 -17.08 -7.64 6.35
CA ILE A 24 -15.93 -7.07 5.62
C ILE A 24 -16.40 -5.82 4.85
N GLN A 25 -15.81 -4.67 5.17
CA GLN A 25 -16.08 -3.40 4.53
C GLN A 25 -14.84 -2.95 3.75
N ILE A 26 -14.85 -3.18 2.44
CA ILE A 26 -13.72 -2.82 1.58
C ILE A 26 -13.48 -1.30 1.65
N PRO A 27 -12.27 -0.84 2.06
CA PRO A 27 -11.96 0.58 2.14
C PRO A 27 -11.99 1.25 0.75
N ALA A 28 -12.30 2.55 0.72
CA ALA A 28 -12.16 3.34 -0.50
C ALA A 28 -10.68 3.71 -0.65
N VAL A 29 -10.08 3.38 -1.79
CA VAL A 29 -8.65 3.60 -2.08
C VAL A 29 -8.52 4.26 -3.44
N GLU A 30 -7.72 5.33 -3.52
CA GLU A 30 -7.33 5.98 -4.77
C GLU A 30 -5.80 6.11 -4.80
N CYS A 31 -5.20 5.76 -5.94
CA CYS A 31 -3.75 5.75 -6.13
C CYS A 31 -3.35 6.32 -7.49
N GLU A 32 -2.21 7.01 -7.52
CA GLU A 32 -1.47 7.33 -8.74
C GLU A 32 -0.35 6.31 -8.94
N TYR A 33 -0.25 5.77 -10.15
CA TYR A 33 0.78 4.82 -10.56
C TYR A 33 1.66 5.45 -11.64
N PHE A 34 2.96 5.58 -11.38
CA PHE A 34 3.86 6.18 -12.36
C PHE A 34 5.30 5.69 -12.26
N ILE A 35 6.07 5.89 -13.33
CA ILE A 35 7.49 5.60 -13.42
C ILE A 35 8.28 6.90 -13.28
N ALA A 36 9.38 6.86 -12.52
CA ALA A 36 10.37 7.93 -12.46
C ALA A 36 11.79 7.36 -12.41
N ASN A 37 12.78 8.20 -12.72
CA ASN A 37 14.18 7.80 -12.55
C ASN A 37 14.46 7.49 -11.08
N LYS A 38 15.25 6.43 -10.86
CA LYS A 38 15.70 6.05 -9.52
C LYS A 38 16.53 7.17 -8.90
N GLU A 39 16.31 7.43 -7.62
CA GLU A 39 17.09 8.39 -6.85
C GLU A 39 18.32 7.70 -6.22
N GLY A 40 19.46 8.38 -6.22
CA GLY A 40 20.70 7.86 -5.61
C GLY A 40 21.59 7.05 -6.55
N GLN A 41 22.48 6.24 -5.96
CA GLN A 41 23.44 5.43 -6.72
C GLN A 41 22.81 4.12 -7.18
N LEU A 42 22.91 3.84 -8.48
CA LEU A 42 22.48 2.57 -9.07
C LEU A 42 23.41 1.43 -8.66
N ARG A 43 22.84 0.33 -8.19
CA ARG A 43 23.58 -0.92 -7.94
C ARG A 43 23.59 -1.79 -9.19
N ALA A 44 24.58 -2.67 -9.30
CA ALA A 44 24.66 -3.61 -10.40
C ALA A 44 23.42 -4.53 -10.41
N GLY A 45 22.70 -4.57 -11.53
CA GLY A 45 21.49 -5.39 -11.71
C GLY A 45 20.17 -4.68 -11.38
N GLU A 46 20.20 -3.43 -10.92
CA GLU A 46 19.00 -2.62 -10.70
C GLU A 46 18.59 -1.87 -11.98
N SER A 47 17.28 -1.59 -12.09
CA SER A 47 16.73 -0.71 -13.10
C SER A 47 17.15 0.74 -12.85
N ILE A 48 17.28 1.51 -13.93
CA ILE A 48 17.50 2.97 -13.88
C ILE A 48 16.24 3.74 -13.45
N GLU A 49 15.09 3.07 -13.48
CA GLU A 49 13.77 3.61 -13.16
C GLU A 49 13.13 2.84 -12.00
N ASP A 50 12.38 3.57 -11.17
CA ASP A 50 11.50 3.04 -10.15
C ASP A 50 10.04 3.13 -10.58
N CYS A 51 9.27 2.13 -10.17
CA CYS A 51 7.82 2.21 -10.12
C CYS A 51 7.41 2.91 -8.82
N ILE A 52 6.40 3.77 -8.92
CA ILE A 52 5.91 4.58 -7.82
C ILE A 52 4.40 4.38 -7.67
N VAL A 53 3.98 4.07 -6.45
CA VAL A 53 2.57 4.03 -6.02
C VAL A 53 2.38 5.14 -5.00
N ARG A 54 1.62 6.17 -5.37
CA ARG A 54 1.23 7.23 -4.42
C ARG A 54 -0.22 7.05 -4.03
N ILE A 55 -0.48 6.95 -2.73
CA ILE A 55 -1.83 6.79 -2.19
C ILE A 55 -2.38 8.19 -1.93
N SER A 56 -3.35 8.62 -2.72
CA SER A 56 -3.98 9.95 -2.57
C SER A 56 -5.18 9.90 -1.64
N ARG A 57 -5.86 8.75 -1.55
CA ARG A 57 -7.03 8.56 -0.69
C ARG A 57 -7.08 7.17 -0.08
N PHE A 58 -7.35 7.10 1.22
CA PHE A 58 -7.69 5.87 1.91
C PHE A 58 -8.71 6.15 3.02
N GLU A 59 -9.89 5.55 2.92
CA GLU A 59 -10.99 5.73 3.87
C GLU A 59 -11.64 4.38 4.23
N SER A 60 -11.58 4.00 5.50
CA SER A 60 -12.34 2.88 6.04
C SER A 60 -13.84 3.16 6.03
N LYS A 61 -14.61 2.14 5.67
CA LYS A 61 -16.07 2.15 5.82
C LYS A 61 -16.43 1.49 7.15
N VAL A 62 -16.87 2.27 8.13
CA VAL A 62 -17.25 1.74 9.45
C VAL A 62 -18.75 1.91 9.66
N ILE A 63 -19.48 0.81 9.83
CA ILE A 63 -20.90 0.84 10.20
C ILE A 63 -20.97 0.82 11.73
N SER A 64 -21.17 1.98 12.34
CA SER A 64 -21.28 2.10 13.80
C SER A 64 -22.54 2.89 14.18
N ARG A 65 -23.13 2.54 15.34
CA ARG A 65 -24.27 3.27 15.93
C ARG A 65 -23.93 4.74 16.24
N LYS A 66 -22.64 5.06 16.38
CA LYS A 66 -22.12 6.43 16.44
C LYS A 66 -21.19 6.64 15.25
N PRO A 67 -21.38 7.69 14.44
CA PRO A 67 -20.41 8.05 13.39
C PRO A 67 -19.04 8.21 14.01
N LEU A 68 -18.07 7.44 13.53
CA LEU A 68 -16.65 7.69 13.76
C LEU A 68 -16.16 8.31 12.47
N GLU A 69 -15.83 9.60 12.52
CA GLU A 69 -15.20 10.30 11.42
C GLU A 69 -13.68 10.14 11.56
N TYR A 70 -13.04 9.76 10.47
CA TYR A 70 -11.59 9.65 10.35
C TYR A 70 -11.15 10.53 9.19
N GLU A 71 -9.99 11.16 9.35
CA GLU A 71 -9.35 11.92 8.29
C GLU A 71 -8.82 10.98 7.20
N ASN A 72 -8.58 11.54 6.01
CA ASN A 72 -7.99 10.78 4.90
C ASN A 72 -6.66 10.14 5.33
N LEU A 73 -6.46 8.87 4.97
CA LEU A 73 -5.28 8.04 5.29
C LEU A 73 -5.09 7.72 6.77
N GLU A 74 -5.90 8.27 7.69
CA GLU A 74 -5.77 8.04 9.14
C GLU A 74 -5.93 6.57 9.52
N THR A 75 -6.78 5.85 8.79
CA THR A 75 -7.14 4.46 9.05
C THR A 75 -6.30 3.45 8.26
N LEU A 76 -5.37 3.91 7.42
CA LEU A 76 -4.44 3.01 6.74
C LEU A 76 -3.56 2.32 7.80
N SER A 77 -3.46 1.00 7.74
CA SER A 77 -2.59 0.21 8.61
C SER A 77 -1.29 -0.11 7.92
N MET A 78 -1.38 -0.75 6.77
CA MET A 78 -0.23 -1.18 5.99
C MET A 78 -0.62 -1.46 4.53
N VAL A 79 0.39 -1.58 3.69
CA VAL A 79 0.26 -2.02 2.30
C VAL A 79 1.22 -3.18 2.07
N MET A 80 0.72 -4.27 1.51
CA MET A 80 1.51 -5.48 1.23
C MET A 80 1.62 -5.70 -0.27
N PHE A 81 2.82 -6.04 -0.74
CA PHE A 81 3.14 -6.24 -2.15
C PHE A 81 3.58 -7.68 -2.39
N ASP A 82 3.01 -8.28 -3.43
CA ASP A 82 3.52 -9.47 -4.13
C ASP A 82 3.90 -9.02 -5.55
N TYR A 83 5.18 -9.06 -5.90
CA TYR A 83 5.70 -8.53 -7.17
C TYR A 83 5.57 -9.50 -8.37
N ASP A 84 5.28 -10.77 -8.13
CA ASP A 84 5.18 -11.84 -9.14
C ASP A 84 3.92 -12.68 -8.92
N TYR A 85 2.79 -12.00 -8.73
CA TYR A 85 1.54 -12.65 -8.39
C TYR A 85 1.08 -13.59 -9.52
N ASN A 86 1.00 -14.88 -9.22
CA ASN A 86 0.71 -15.91 -10.20
C ASN A 86 -0.79 -16.03 -10.58
N GLY A 87 -1.67 -15.28 -9.91
CA GLY A 87 -3.12 -15.36 -10.11
C GLY A 87 -3.85 -16.20 -9.06
N GLU A 88 -3.12 -16.95 -8.23
CA GLU A 88 -3.68 -17.96 -7.32
C GLU A 88 -3.33 -17.71 -5.85
N VAL A 89 -2.04 -17.53 -5.54
CA VAL A 89 -1.53 -17.41 -4.16
C VAL A 89 -0.80 -16.09 -4.01
N PHE A 90 -1.10 -15.38 -2.93
CA PHE A 90 -0.38 -14.17 -2.55
C PHE A 90 0.90 -14.56 -1.82
N ASP A 91 2.06 -14.36 -2.45
CA ASP A 91 3.37 -14.56 -1.86
C ASP A 91 3.93 -13.22 -1.39
N LEU A 92 4.05 -13.04 -0.06
CA LEU A 92 4.40 -11.75 0.51
C LEU A 92 5.85 -11.37 0.16
N GLY A 93 6.01 -10.35 -0.67
CA GLY A 93 7.31 -9.75 -0.98
C GLY A 93 7.73 -8.69 0.03
N GLU A 94 6.91 -7.64 0.18
CA GLU A 94 7.22 -6.50 1.05
C GLU A 94 5.99 -5.95 1.77
N VAL A 95 6.23 -5.34 2.94
CA VAL A 95 5.22 -4.66 3.76
C VAL A 95 5.65 -3.21 3.98
N TYR A 96 4.72 -2.29 3.76
CA TYR A 96 4.88 -0.87 4.02
C TYR A 96 3.87 -0.43 5.09
N TYR A 97 4.37 -0.11 6.27
CA TYR A 97 3.51 0.33 7.38
C TYR A 97 3.10 1.80 7.24
N ALA A 98 1.88 2.12 7.67
CA ALA A 98 1.34 3.47 7.55
C ALA A 98 2.19 4.54 8.24
N LYS A 99 2.86 4.20 9.35
CA LYS A 99 3.79 5.12 10.04
C LYS A 99 4.92 5.56 9.12
N ASP A 100 5.53 4.64 8.39
CA ASP A 100 6.66 4.92 7.50
C ASP A 100 6.19 5.61 6.21
N LEU A 101 5.03 5.19 5.68
CA LEU A 101 4.37 5.85 4.56
C LEU A 101 4.03 7.30 4.88
N LYS A 102 3.54 7.59 6.09
CA LYS A 102 3.26 8.97 6.49
C LYS A 102 4.52 9.85 6.46
N ALA A 103 5.68 9.30 6.80
CA ALA A 103 6.95 10.03 6.79
C ALA A 103 7.44 10.37 5.38
N ASN A 104 7.02 9.60 4.35
CA ASN A 104 7.44 9.80 2.97
C ASN A 104 6.33 10.34 2.04
N GLY A 105 5.23 10.83 2.60
CA GLY A 105 4.11 11.39 1.84
C GLY A 105 3.22 10.35 1.16
N TYR A 106 3.15 9.15 1.72
CA TYR A 106 2.36 8.00 1.24
C TYR A 106 2.76 7.58 -0.17
N GLU A 107 4.07 7.58 -0.42
CA GLU A 107 4.67 7.20 -1.70
C GLU A 107 5.54 5.96 -1.52
N ILE A 108 5.17 4.87 -2.18
CA ILE A 108 5.98 3.64 -2.22
C ILE A 108 6.80 3.68 -3.51
N ARG A 109 8.12 3.52 -3.37
CA ARG A 109 9.04 3.41 -4.51
C ARG A 109 9.76 2.08 -4.49
N PHE A 110 9.83 1.45 -5.64
CA PHE A 110 10.52 0.17 -5.78
C PHE A 110 11.07 -0.01 -7.20
N ASP A 111 12.11 -0.83 -7.31
CA ASP A 111 12.79 -1.09 -8.57
C ASP A 111 11.81 -1.65 -9.62
N LYS A 112 11.75 -1.00 -10.78
CA LYS A 112 10.85 -1.41 -11.89
C LYS A 112 11.04 -2.87 -12.30
N GLY A 113 12.26 -3.42 -12.15
CA GLY A 113 12.58 -4.81 -12.48
C GLY A 113 11.99 -5.86 -11.53
N LYS A 114 11.42 -5.43 -10.39
CA LYS A 114 10.71 -6.32 -9.47
C LYS A 114 9.39 -6.81 -10.05
N VAL A 115 8.63 -5.95 -10.75
CA VAL A 115 7.37 -6.39 -11.38
C VAL A 115 7.69 -7.36 -12.50
N LYS A 116 7.18 -8.58 -12.38
CA LYS A 116 7.30 -9.60 -13.42
C LYS A 116 6.13 -9.48 -14.40
N GLN A 117 5.17 -10.39 -14.34
CA GLN A 117 3.99 -10.32 -15.23
C GLN A 117 2.93 -9.38 -14.65
N GLN A 118 2.58 -9.60 -13.38
CA GLN A 118 1.64 -8.79 -12.63
C GLN A 118 2.03 -8.84 -11.15
N MET A 119 1.60 -7.83 -10.41
CA MET A 119 1.78 -7.73 -8.98
C MET A 119 0.42 -7.61 -8.30
N MET A 120 0.32 -8.10 -7.07
CA MET A 120 -0.82 -7.85 -6.20
C MET A 120 -0.42 -6.83 -5.13
N ILE A 121 -1.30 -5.85 -4.93
CA ILE A 121 -1.20 -4.86 -3.86
C ILE A 121 -2.40 -5.03 -2.95
N ILE A 122 -2.15 -5.19 -1.65
CA ILE A 122 -3.20 -5.28 -0.62
C ILE A 122 -3.06 -4.10 0.32
N TYR A 123 -4.09 -3.26 0.39
CA TYR A 123 -4.19 -2.17 1.35
C TYR A 123 -5.07 -2.60 2.51
N ILE A 124 -4.58 -2.47 3.74
CA ILE A 124 -5.26 -2.96 4.94
C ILE A 124 -5.53 -1.79 5.88
N ASP A 125 -6.75 -1.71 6.41
CA ASP A 125 -7.12 -0.73 7.42
C ASP A 125 -6.86 -1.21 8.86
N ILE A 126 -6.93 -0.28 9.82
CA ILE A 126 -6.74 -0.58 11.24
C ILE A 126 -7.79 -1.56 11.81
N PHE A 127 -8.85 -1.90 11.07
CA PHE A 127 -9.88 -2.87 11.48
C PHE A 127 -9.66 -4.25 10.86
N GLY A 128 -8.71 -4.40 9.94
CA GLY A 128 -8.43 -5.64 9.22
C GLY A 128 -9.22 -5.80 7.92
N ASN A 129 -9.93 -4.77 7.46
CA ASN A 129 -10.53 -4.82 6.13
C ASN A 129 -9.45 -4.58 5.07
N GLU A 130 -9.59 -5.26 3.94
CA GLU A 130 -8.61 -5.23 2.86
C GLU A 130 -9.22 -4.78 1.53
N LYS A 131 -8.42 -4.05 0.75
CA LYS A 131 -8.63 -3.78 -0.67
C LYS A 131 -7.48 -4.41 -1.45
N ARG A 132 -7.81 -5.28 -2.39
CA ARG A 132 -6.84 -5.91 -3.29
C ARG A 132 -6.86 -5.24 -4.67
N GLU A 133 -5.70 -5.04 -5.26
CA GLU A 133 -5.53 -4.58 -6.64
C GLU A 133 -4.48 -5.43 -7.36
N ILE A 134 -4.74 -5.76 -8.63
CA ILE A 134 -3.75 -6.36 -9.52
C ILE A 134 -3.27 -5.27 -10.47
N ARG A 135 -1.95 -5.16 -10.61
CA ARG A 135 -1.30 -4.18 -11.48
C ARG A 135 -0.22 -4.85 -12.32
N THR A 136 0.03 -4.29 -13.48
CA THR A 136 1.12 -4.64 -14.38
C THR A 136 1.98 -3.40 -14.62
N LEU A 137 3.14 -3.55 -15.24
CA LEU A 137 3.96 -2.40 -15.63
C LEU A 137 3.23 -1.41 -16.54
N ALA A 138 2.22 -1.86 -17.30
CA ALA A 138 1.44 -0.99 -18.18
C ALA A 138 0.53 -0.01 -17.41
N ASP A 139 0.20 -0.32 -16.16
CA ASP A 139 -0.60 0.57 -15.30
C ASP A 139 0.21 1.75 -14.74
N PHE A 140 1.55 1.69 -14.83
CA PHE A 140 2.43 2.77 -14.39
C PHE A 140 2.69 3.74 -15.55
N GLY A 141 2.05 4.91 -15.49
CA GLY A 141 2.27 5.95 -16.50
C GLY A 141 3.67 6.55 -16.40
N SER A 142 4.31 6.86 -17.52
CA SER A 142 5.54 7.64 -17.50
C SER A 142 5.23 9.09 -17.08
N ARG A 143 5.66 9.54 -15.90
CA ARG A 143 5.75 10.98 -15.64
C ARG A 143 6.96 11.49 -16.41
N GLY A 144 6.72 11.85 -17.67
CA GLY A 144 7.72 12.54 -18.49
C GLY A 144 8.31 13.70 -17.69
N VAL A 145 9.64 13.73 -17.60
CA VAL A 145 10.41 14.81 -17.01
C VAL A 145 9.81 16.13 -17.49
N ARG A 146 9.10 16.85 -16.62
CA ARG A 146 8.76 18.25 -16.91
C ARG A 146 10.10 18.96 -17.02
N GLN A 147 10.51 19.29 -18.25
CA GLN A 147 11.54 20.28 -18.49
C GLN A 147 11.15 21.51 -17.68
N ARG A 148 12.02 21.90 -16.75
CA ARG A 148 11.98 23.24 -16.18
C ARG A 148 12.26 24.19 -17.34
N ALA A 149 11.22 24.86 -17.81
CA ALA A 149 11.35 26.10 -18.56
C ALA A 149 11.58 27.24 -17.57
#